data_AF-A0A7R9WUB6-F1
#
_entry.id   AF-A0A7R9WUB6-F1
#
_cell.length_a   1.000
_cell.length_b   1.000
_cell.length_c   1.000
_cell.angle_alpha   90.00
_cell.angle_beta   90.00
_cell.angle_gamma   90.00
#
_symmetry.space_group_name_H-M   'P 1'
#
loop_
_entity.id
_entity.type
_entity.pdbx_description
1 polymer ?
#
loop_
_entity_poly.entity_id
_entity_poly.type
_entity_poly.pdbx_seq_one_letter_code
_entity_poly.pdbx_strand_id
1 'polypeptide(L)'
;ATFVYGRSVSKAKWLCLPIVIGGVILASVKELDFAVSALISACIANLFAAFKGNENKKLMETEGLTDRIGSIGNQFAITSILGFLLSIPVVIAREGNRFGEFMKIAKSTPAVWQNLVASGLWFYGYNELATMTLKKTGAVTQSVANTAKRVIVIIGVALVLGESLDPIKLLGCGIGIGGVLLYSVIDDLVK
;
A
#
# COMPACT_ATOMS: atom_id res chain seq x y z
N ALA A 1 14.77 4.57 -1.87
CA ALA A 1 15.38 5.53 -0.91
C ALA A 1 16.86 5.76 -1.21
N THR A 2 17.71 4.73 -1.15
CA THR A 2 19.17 4.87 -1.35
C THR A 2 19.56 5.36 -2.74
N PHE A 3 19.02 4.75 -3.79
CA PHE A 3 19.38 5.12 -5.17
C PHE A 3 18.85 6.50 -5.59
N VAL A 4 17.61 6.83 -5.21
CA VAL A 4 16.93 8.06 -5.67
C VAL A 4 17.17 9.27 -4.74
N TYR A 5 17.38 9.03 -3.43
CA TYR A 5 17.46 10.09 -2.41
C TYR A 5 18.75 10.04 -1.60
N GLY A 6 19.75 9.24 -2.01
CA GLY A 6 21.09 9.23 -1.40
C GLY A 6 21.16 8.76 0.06
N ARG A 7 20.10 8.17 0.62
CA ARG A 7 20.08 7.74 2.03
C ARG A 7 20.88 6.44 2.24
N SER A 8 21.87 6.48 3.12
CA SER A 8 22.62 5.30 3.56
C SER A 8 21.73 4.36 4.38
N VAL A 9 21.87 3.05 4.14
CA VAL A 9 21.15 1.99 4.86
C VAL A 9 22.16 1.28 5.75
N SER A 10 21.83 1.09 7.03
CA SER A 10 22.71 0.40 7.98
C SER A 10 22.96 -1.06 7.56
N LYS A 11 24.10 -1.62 7.96
CA LYS A 11 24.39 -3.05 7.76
C LYS A 11 23.33 -3.93 8.44
N ALA A 12 22.79 -3.50 9.57
CA ALA A 12 21.74 -4.20 10.30
C ALA A 12 20.41 -4.29 9.52
N LYS A 13 20.03 -3.22 8.80
CA LYS A 13 18.89 -3.23 7.88
C LYS A 13 19.08 -4.19 6.71
N TRP A 14 20.29 -4.29 6.16
CA TRP A 14 20.60 -5.27 5.10
C TRP A 14 20.42 -6.71 5.56
N LEU A 15 20.80 -7.03 6.81
CA LEU A 15 20.63 -8.36 7.40
C LEU A 15 19.16 -8.74 7.64
N CYS A 16 18.24 -7.77 7.71
CA CYS A 16 16.81 -8.05 7.85
C CYS A 16 16.16 -8.45 6.50
N LEU A 17 16.76 -8.10 5.36
CA LEU A 17 16.16 -8.36 4.05
C LEU A 17 16.03 -9.86 3.72
N PRO A 18 17.01 -10.73 3.98
CA PRO A 18 16.86 -12.18 3.79
C PRO A 18 15.69 -12.77 4.60
N ILE A 19 15.44 -12.26 5.81
CA ILE A 19 14.32 -12.71 6.66
C ILE A 19 12.98 -12.35 6.00
N VAL A 20 12.85 -11.11 5.52
CA VAL A 20 11.64 -10.66 4.81
C VAL A 20 11.41 -11.49 3.54
N ILE A 21 12.45 -11.67 2.73
CA ILE A 21 12.38 -12.44 1.48
C ILE A 21 12.02 -13.90 1.76
N GLY A 22 12.66 -14.52 2.76
CA GLY A 22 12.38 -15.89 3.17
C GLY A 22 10.93 -16.08 3.63
N GLY A 23 10.38 -15.13 4.40
CA GLY A 23 8.96 -15.16 4.80
C GLY A 23 8.01 -15.09 3.61
N VAL A 24 8.27 -14.22 2.62
CA VAL A 24 7.45 -14.11 1.40
C VAL A 24 7.53 -15.38 0.55
N ILE A 25 8.72 -15.97 0.40
CA ILE A 25 8.88 -17.24 -0.33
C ILE A 25 8.07 -18.34 0.36
N LEU A 26 8.23 -18.48 1.69
CA LEU A 26 7.54 -19.51 2.45
C LEU A 26 6.01 -19.36 2.39
N ALA A 27 5.50 -18.12 2.43
CA ALA A 27 4.07 -17.84 2.25
C ALA A 27 3.58 -18.18 0.83
N SER A 28 4.43 -18.05 -0.19
CA SER A 28 4.07 -18.26 -1.59
C SER A 28 4.11 -19.72 -2.05
N VAL A 29 4.92 -20.58 -1.42
CA VAL A 29 5.13 -21.99 -1.83
C VAL A 29 3.86 -22.85 -1.70
N LYS A 30 2.92 -22.47 -0.83
CA LYS A 30 1.67 -23.20 -0.58
C LYS A 30 0.42 -22.49 -1.11
N GLU A 31 0.58 -21.44 -1.91
CA GLU A 31 -0.53 -20.83 -2.65
C GLU A 31 -0.98 -21.76 -3.78
N LEU A 32 -2.23 -22.26 -3.69
CA LEU A 32 -2.82 -23.15 -4.69
C LEU A 32 -2.96 -22.44 -6.05
N ASP A 33 -3.22 -21.14 -6.05
CA ASP A 33 -3.35 -20.29 -7.24
C ASP A 33 -2.19 -19.28 -7.34
N PHE A 34 -0.95 -19.74 -7.15
CA PHE A 34 0.20 -18.83 -7.23
C PHE A 34 0.39 -18.26 -8.64
N ALA A 35 -0.04 -17.01 -8.83
CA ALA A 35 0.18 -16.25 -10.04
C ALA A 35 1.44 -15.38 -9.90
N VAL A 36 2.52 -15.75 -10.60
CA VAL A 36 3.75 -14.94 -10.67
C VAL A 36 3.46 -13.51 -11.15
N SER A 37 2.49 -13.35 -12.07
CA SER A 37 2.03 -12.04 -12.54
C SER A 37 1.42 -11.19 -11.43
N ALA A 38 0.66 -11.79 -10.50
CA ALA A 38 0.12 -11.11 -9.34
C ALA A 38 1.24 -10.70 -8.36
N LEU A 39 2.24 -11.57 -8.14
CA LEU A 39 3.40 -11.24 -7.31
C LEU A 39 4.20 -10.06 -7.89
N ILE A 40 4.50 -10.09 -9.19
CA ILE A 40 5.23 -9.00 -9.85
C ILE A 40 4.42 -7.70 -9.79
N SER A 41 3.11 -7.76 -10.06
CA SER A 41 2.22 -6.60 -9.97
C SER A 41 2.18 -6.02 -8.55
N ALA A 42 2.15 -6.87 -7.52
CA ALA A 42 2.21 -6.45 -6.13
C ALA A 42 3.55 -5.80 -5.77
N CYS A 43 4.68 -6.32 -6.28
CA CYS A 43 6.00 -5.71 -6.11
C CYS A 43 6.07 -4.32 -6.75
N ILE A 44 5.57 -4.18 -7.98
CA ILE A 44 5.49 -2.89 -8.69
C ILE A 44 4.60 -1.90 -7.92
N ALA A 45 3.43 -2.36 -7.44
CA ALA A 45 2.54 -1.52 -6.63
C ALA A 45 3.20 -1.04 -5.33
N ASN A 46 3.95 -1.91 -4.63
CA ASN A 46 4.71 -1.53 -3.44
C ASN A 46 5.82 -0.52 -3.76
N LEU A 47 6.48 -0.63 -4.91
CA LEU A 47 7.49 0.34 -5.36
C LEU A 47 6.87 1.72 -5.58
N PHE A 48 5.76 1.81 -6.32
CA PHE A 48 5.05 3.07 -6.54
C PHE A 48 4.46 3.64 -5.25
N ALA A 49 3.96 2.80 -4.34
CA ALA A 49 3.50 3.25 -3.03
C ALA A 49 4.63 3.86 -2.19
N ALA A 50 5.82 3.25 -2.21
CA ALA A 50 7.01 3.79 -1.54
C ALA A 50 7.46 5.13 -2.17
N PHE A 51 7.44 5.22 -3.50
CA PHE A 51 7.75 6.45 -4.22
C PHE A 51 6.76 7.57 -3.88
N LYS A 52 5.45 7.29 -3.99
CA LYS A 52 4.37 8.21 -3.59
C LYS A 52 4.54 8.69 -2.16
N GLY A 53 4.85 7.80 -1.22
CA GLY A 53 5.05 8.15 0.18
C GLY A 53 6.22 9.14 0.38
N ASN A 54 7.33 8.92 -0.33
CA ASN A 54 8.49 9.80 -0.22
C ASN A 54 8.27 11.15 -0.91
N GLU A 55 7.64 11.18 -2.08
CA GLU A 55 7.27 12.44 -2.74
C GLU A 55 6.23 13.22 -1.94
N ASN A 56 5.21 12.56 -1.36
CA ASN A 56 4.27 13.22 -0.45
C ASN A 56 4.99 13.86 0.73
N LYS A 57 5.95 13.17 1.33
CA LYS A 57 6.76 13.74 2.42
C LYS A 57 7.58 14.95 1.95
N LYS A 58 8.25 14.85 0.80
CA LYS A 58 9.02 15.94 0.20
C LYS A 58 8.15 17.18 -0.06
N LEU A 59 6.94 16.98 -0.59
CA LEU A 59 5.98 18.07 -0.82
C LEU A 59 5.58 18.78 0.47
N MET A 60 5.48 18.06 1.59
CA MET A 60 5.15 18.63 2.91
C MET A 60 6.30 19.41 3.53
N GLU A 61 7.54 19.10 3.14
CA GLU A 61 8.77 19.72 3.65
C GLU A 61 9.25 20.88 2.76
N THR A 62 8.66 21.10 1.59
CA THR A 62 9.07 22.14 0.65
C THR A 62 8.52 23.51 1.07
N GLU A 63 9.40 24.47 1.36
CA GLU A 63 9.05 25.83 1.76
C GLU A 63 8.17 26.54 0.72
N GLY A 64 7.15 27.28 1.19
CA GLY A 64 6.19 28.01 0.35
C GLY A 64 5.17 27.15 -0.39
N LEU A 65 5.46 25.86 -0.65
CA LEU A 65 4.49 24.95 -1.28
C LEU A 65 3.44 24.47 -0.28
N THR A 66 3.87 24.16 0.95
CA THR A 66 2.96 23.78 2.04
C THR A 66 1.94 24.90 2.34
N ASP A 67 2.38 26.17 2.32
CA ASP A 67 1.51 27.32 2.56
C ASP A 67 0.53 27.55 1.40
N ARG A 68 0.96 27.32 0.16
CA ARG A 68 0.11 27.43 -1.04
C ARG A 68 -0.95 26.34 -1.13
N ILE A 69 -0.62 25.12 -0.73
CA ILE A 69 -1.58 24.00 -0.69
C ILE A 69 -2.54 24.15 0.50
N GLY A 70 -2.10 24.81 1.57
CA GLY A 70 -2.91 25.20 2.72
C GLY A 70 -3.18 24.09 3.73
N SER A 71 -3.40 22.85 3.28
CA SER A 71 -3.60 21.70 4.19
C SER A 71 -3.10 20.38 3.60
N ILE A 72 -2.86 19.40 4.48
CA ILE A 72 -2.48 18.04 4.07
C ILE A 72 -3.63 17.35 3.35
N GLY A 73 -4.87 17.61 3.78
CA GLY A 73 -6.07 17.11 3.10
C GLY A 73 -6.11 17.63 1.66
N ASN A 74 -5.80 18.91 1.45
CA ASN A 74 -5.71 19.50 0.11
C ASN A 74 -4.59 18.86 -0.72
N GLN A 75 -3.43 18.58 -0.11
CA GLN A 75 -2.35 17.88 -0.80
C GLN A 75 -2.81 16.49 -1.28
N PHE A 76 -3.47 15.74 -0.41
CA PHE A 76 -3.99 14.42 -0.77
C PHE A 76 -5.12 14.51 -1.81
N ALA A 77 -6.01 15.49 -1.70
CA ALA A 77 -7.08 15.74 -2.64
C ALA A 77 -6.54 16.08 -4.04
N ILE A 78 -5.60 17.03 -4.13
CA ILE A 78 -4.99 17.45 -5.40
C ILE A 78 -4.24 16.27 -6.05
N THR A 79 -3.43 15.54 -5.29
CA THR A 79 -2.72 14.36 -5.81
C THR A 79 -3.67 13.27 -6.27
N SER A 80 -4.82 13.10 -5.60
CA SER A 80 -5.86 12.14 -5.99
C SER A 80 -6.60 12.56 -7.25
N ILE A 81 -6.93 13.85 -7.40
CA ILE A 81 -7.55 14.40 -8.62
C ILE A 81 -6.60 14.24 -9.82
N LEU A 82 -5.31 14.58 -9.65
CA LEU A 82 -4.31 14.39 -10.70
C LEU A 82 -4.14 12.92 -11.04
N GLY A 83 -4.08 12.04 -10.04
CA GLY A 83 -4.03 10.59 -10.25
C GLY A 83 -5.23 10.07 -11.03
N PHE A 84 -6.43 10.56 -10.71
CA PHE A 84 -7.65 10.24 -11.46
C PHE A 84 -7.54 10.70 -12.91
N LEU A 85 -7.19 11.96 -13.17
CA LEU A 85 -7.07 12.50 -14.53
C LEU A 85 -6.03 11.74 -15.37
N LEU A 86 -4.89 11.39 -14.78
CA LEU A 86 -3.85 10.60 -15.44
C LEU A 86 -4.28 9.14 -15.69
N SER A 87 -5.21 8.60 -14.89
CA SER A 87 -5.74 7.25 -15.07
C SER A 87 -6.76 7.14 -16.21
N ILE A 88 -7.48 8.21 -16.54
CA ILE A 88 -8.50 8.24 -17.60
C ILE A 88 -7.99 7.67 -18.94
N PRO A 89 -6.87 8.14 -19.54
CA PRO A 89 -6.41 7.63 -20.82
C PRO A 89 -6.05 6.13 -20.76
N VAL A 90 -5.53 5.66 -19.62
CA VAL A 90 -5.17 4.25 -19.43
C VAL A 90 -6.43 3.37 -19.38
N VAL A 91 -7.45 3.81 -18.65
CA VAL A 91 -8.74 3.10 -18.55
C VAL A 91 -9.43 3.04 -19.92
N ILE A 92 -9.46 4.16 -20.66
CA ILE A 92 -10.05 4.17 -22.01
C ILE A 92 -9.31 3.21 -22.94
N ALA A 93 -7.98 3.22 -22.92
CA ALA A 93 -7.17 2.37 -23.80
C ALA A 93 -7.26 0.87 -23.46
N ARG A 94 -7.43 0.50 -22.19
CA ARG A 94 -7.46 -0.90 -21.74
C ARG A 94 -8.86 -1.50 -21.64
N GLU A 95 -9.82 -0.74 -21.14
CA GLU A 95 -11.13 -1.24 -20.73
C GLU A 95 -12.30 -0.46 -21.34
N GLY A 96 -12.03 0.54 -22.19
CA GLY A 96 -13.05 1.39 -22.79
C GLY A 96 -14.11 0.62 -23.60
N ASN A 97 -13.73 -0.51 -24.21
CA ASN A 97 -14.66 -1.39 -24.92
C ASN A 97 -15.66 -2.13 -24.00
N ARG A 98 -15.33 -2.31 -22.72
CA ARG A 98 -16.19 -2.97 -21.71
C ARG A 98 -17.10 -2.00 -20.96
N PHE A 99 -16.98 -0.70 -21.23
CA PHE A 99 -17.80 0.32 -20.56
C PHE A 99 -19.31 0.11 -20.77
N GLY A 100 -19.71 -0.35 -21.96
CA GLY A 100 -21.12 -0.69 -22.25
C GLY A 100 -21.65 -1.86 -21.41
N GLU A 101 -20.80 -2.86 -21.13
CA GLU A 101 -21.14 -3.99 -20.25
C GLU A 101 -21.26 -3.52 -18.79
N PHE A 102 -20.31 -2.71 -18.34
CA PHE A 102 -20.35 -2.10 -17.01
C PHE A 102 -21.66 -1.32 -16.79
N MET A 103 -22.06 -0.46 -17.75
CA MET A 103 -23.28 0.33 -17.65
C MET A 103 -24.55 -0.52 -17.63
N LYS A 104 -24.56 -1.69 -18.29
CA LYS A 104 -25.66 -2.65 -18.21
C LYS A 104 -25.75 -3.26 -16.81
N ILE A 105 -24.64 -3.74 -16.27
CA ILE A 105 -24.55 -4.35 -14.94
C ILE A 105 -24.90 -3.34 -13.84
N ALA A 106 -24.40 -2.11 -13.96
CA ALA A 106 -24.65 -1.03 -13.01
C ALA A 106 -26.14 -0.61 -12.96
N LYS A 107 -26.88 -0.77 -14.07
CA LYS A 107 -28.33 -0.52 -14.12
C LYS A 107 -29.15 -1.69 -13.58
N SER A 108 -28.73 -2.93 -13.83
CA SER A 108 -29.47 -4.12 -13.39
C SER A 108 -29.26 -4.45 -11.92
N THR A 109 -28.10 -4.08 -11.35
CA THR A 109 -27.69 -4.50 -10.00
C THR A 109 -27.41 -3.27 -9.13
N PRO A 110 -28.38 -2.82 -8.31
CA PRO A 110 -28.22 -1.63 -7.45
C PRO A 110 -27.03 -1.69 -6.50
N ALA A 111 -26.65 -2.89 -6.06
CA ALA A 111 -25.50 -3.12 -5.18
C ALA A 111 -24.16 -2.68 -5.81
N VAL A 112 -24.07 -2.61 -7.13
CA VAL A 112 -22.84 -2.17 -7.84
C VAL A 112 -22.54 -0.72 -7.52
N TRP A 113 -23.55 0.16 -7.54
CA TRP A 113 -23.36 1.57 -7.19
C TRP A 113 -23.04 1.76 -5.71
N GLN A 114 -23.74 1.03 -4.84
CA GLN A 114 -23.48 1.07 -3.40
C GLN A 114 -22.05 0.64 -3.08
N ASN A 115 -21.59 -0.49 -3.65
CA ASN A 115 -20.24 -0.99 -3.47
C ASN A 115 -19.20 -0.05 -4.08
N LEU A 116 -19.47 0.53 -5.26
CA LEU A 116 -18.56 1.47 -5.92
C LEU A 116 -18.35 2.74 -5.07
N VAL A 117 -19.45 3.34 -4.61
CA VAL A 117 -19.42 4.56 -3.78
C VAL A 117 -18.80 4.25 -2.42
N ALA A 118 -19.21 3.17 -1.75
CA ALA A 118 -18.66 2.78 -0.46
C ALA A 118 -17.15 2.49 -0.54
N SER A 119 -16.71 1.75 -1.55
CA SER A 119 -15.29 1.45 -1.76
C SER A 119 -14.49 2.71 -2.06
N GLY A 120 -15.02 3.62 -2.88
CA GLY A 120 -14.38 4.90 -3.20
C GLY A 120 -14.24 5.80 -1.97
N LEU A 121 -15.30 5.94 -1.18
CA LEU A 121 -15.30 6.72 0.06
C LEU A 121 -14.31 6.14 1.09
N TRP A 122 -14.34 4.82 1.29
CA TRP A 122 -13.43 4.16 2.24
C TRP A 122 -11.97 4.26 1.79
N PHE A 123 -11.72 4.12 0.48
CA PHE A 123 -10.40 4.31 -0.09
C PHE A 123 -9.88 5.73 0.11
N TYR A 124 -10.69 6.74 -0.21
CA TYR A 124 -10.30 8.14 -0.04
C TYR A 124 -10.04 8.47 1.44
N GLY A 125 -11.00 8.17 2.31
CA GLY A 125 -10.91 8.44 3.74
C GLY A 125 -9.71 7.76 4.40
N TYR A 126 -9.46 6.47 4.09
CA TYR A 126 -8.26 5.79 4.58
C TYR A 126 -6.97 6.48 4.14
N ASN A 127 -6.84 6.83 2.85
CA ASN A 127 -5.59 7.38 2.34
C ASN A 127 -5.36 8.83 2.81
N GLU A 128 -6.43 9.62 2.97
CA GLU A 128 -6.35 10.96 3.55
C GLU A 128 -5.85 10.90 5.00
N LEU A 129 -6.47 10.05 5.83
CA LEU A 129 -6.04 9.83 7.22
C LEU A 129 -4.62 9.29 7.31
N ALA A 130 -4.22 8.39 6.40
CA ALA A 130 -2.85 7.88 6.34
C ALA A 130 -1.84 8.98 6.03
N THR A 131 -2.19 9.94 5.15
CA THR A 131 -1.36 11.09 4.81
C THR A 131 -1.28 12.10 5.98
N MET A 132 -2.37 12.33 6.70
CA MET A 132 -2.36 13.14 7.91
C MET A 132 -1.51 12.51 9.03
N THR A 133 -1.58 11.19 9.19
CA THR A 133 -0.78 10.43 10.16
C THR A 133 0.71 10.51 9.82
N LEU A 134 1.07 10.49 8.53
CA LEU A 134 2.46 10.64 8.08
C LEU A 134 3.11 11.95 8.56
N LYS A 135 2.35 13.05 8.66
CA LYS A 135 2.88 14.31 9.19
C LYS A 135 3.12 14.27 10.69
N LYS A 136 2.19 13.65 11.42
CA LYS A 136 2.19 13.65 12.89
C LYS A 136 3.14 12.61 13.49
N THR A 137 3.64 11.67 12.70
CA THR A 137 4.43 10.53 13.18
C THR A 137 5.80 10.46 12.50
N GLY A 138 6.76 9.82 13.18
CA GLY A 138 8.06 9.51 12.61
C GLY A 138 7.99 8.40 11.56
N ALA A 139 9.01 8.30 10.71
CA ALA A 139 9.10 7.27 9.67
C ALA A 139 9.06 5.84 10.24
N VAL A 140 9.61 5.62 11.43
CA VAL A 140 9.60 4.33 12.13
C VAL A 140 8.19 3.95 12.57
N THR A 141 7.48 4.86 13.26
CA THR A 141 6.09 4.67 13.70
C THR A 141 5.17 4.36 12.53
N GLN A 142 5.32 5.08 11.43
CA GLN A 142 4.51 4.84 10.23
C GLN A 142 4.78 3.47 9.60
N SER A 143 6.05 3.03 9.60
CA SER A 143 6.42 1.72 9.07
C SER A 143 5.86 0.57 9.94
N VAL A 144 5.89 0.74 11.27
CA VAL A 144 5.27 -0.20 12.22
C VAL A 144 3.75 -0.22 12.05
N ALA A 145 3.10 0.95 11.96
CA ALA A 145 1.66 1.06 11.75
C ALA A 145 1.21 0.42 10.43
N ASN A 146 1.98 0.60 9.36
CA ASN A 146 1.69 -0.02 8.06
C ASN A 146 1.82 -1.55 8.12
N THR A 147 2.79 -2.06 8.87
CA THR A 147 2.97 -3.50 9.12
C THR A 147 1.79 -4.06 9.92
N ALA A 148 1.38 -3.40 11.00
CA ALA A 148 0.22 -3.78 11.80
C ALA A 148 -1.08 -3.76 10.97
N LYS A 149 -1.28 -2.73 10.12
CA LYS A 149 -2.41 -2.66 9.20
C LYS A 149 -2.49 -3.90 8.31
N ARG A 150 -1.35 -4.34 7.74
CA ARG A 150 -1.31 -5.54 6.87
C ARG A 150 -1.74 -6.80 7.61
N VAL A 151 -1.29 -7.00 8.85
CA VAL A 151 -1.70 -8.13 9.70
C VAL A 151 -3.22 -8.12 9.92
N ILE A 152 -3.77 -6.98 10.31
CA ILE A 152 -5.21 -6.82 10.59
C ILE A 152 -6.03 -7.13 9.33
N VAL A 153 -5.60 -6.65 8.16
CA VAL A 153 -6.30 -6.90 6.90
C VAL A 153 -6.26 -8.39 6.53
N ILE A 154 -5.10 -9.06 6.67
CA ILE A 154 -4.99 -10.51 6.36
C ILE A 154 -5.93 -11.33 7.24
N ILE A 155 -5.91 -11.10 8.56
CA ILE A 155 -6.77 -11.81 9.51
C ILE A 155 -8.24 -11.49 9.25
N GLY A 156 -8.57 -10.20 9.04
CA GLY A 156 -9.94 -9.76 8.77
C GLY A 156 -10.51 -10.37 7.49
N VAL A 157 -9.73 -10.39 6.40
CA VAL A 157 -10.15 -11.00 5.14
C VAL A 157 -10.34 -12.51 5.29
N ALA A 158 -9.45 -13.21 5.98
CA ALA A 158 -9.60 -14.64 6.22
C ALA A 158 -10.86 -14.98 7.03
N LEU A 159 -11.15 -14.18 8.07
CA LEU A 159 -12.36 -14.35 8.88
C LEU A 159 -13.65 -14.09 8.09
N VAL A 160 -13.64 -13.05 7.23
CA VAL A 160 -14.82 -12.66 6.43
C VAL A 160 -15.04 -13.63 5.26
N LEU A 161 -13.98 -14.06 4.59
CA LEU A 161 -14.07 -14.99 3.45
C LEU A 161 -14.19 -16.46 3.89
N GLY A 162 -14.03 -16.75 5.18
CA GLY A 162 -14.02 -18.12 5.70
C GLY A 162 -12.85 -18.96 5.18
N GLU A 163 -11.79 -18.31 4.70
CA GLU A 163 -10.63 -18.99 4.16
C GLU A 163 -9.78 -19.58 5.29
N SER A 164 -9.49 -20.88 5.19
CA SER A 164 -8.58 -21.54 6.12
C SER A 164 -7.15 -21.13 5.79
N LEU A 165 -6.56 -20.32 6.66
CA LEU A 165 -5.15 -19.93 6.55
C LEU A 165 -4.26 -21.12 6.91
N ASP A 166 -3.63 -21.72 5.90
CA ASP A 166 -2.66 -22.81 6.08
C ASP A 166 -1.56 -22.37 7.08
N PRO A 167 -1.20 -23.21 8.07
CA PRO A 167 -0.18 -22.88 9.07
C PRO A 167 1.16 -22.44 8.48
N ILE A 168 1.55 -22.98 7.33
CA ILE A 168 2.78 -22.61 6.62
C ILE A 168 2.64 -21.20 6.04
N LYS A 169 1.48 -20.86 5.44
CA LYS A 169 1.21 -19.50 4.95
C LYS A 169 1.25 -18.49 6.11
N LEU A 170 0.62 -18.81 7.22
CA LEU A 170 0.65 -17.98 8.43
C LEU A 170 2.07 -17.76 8.95
N LEU A 171 2.87 -18.81 8.99
CA LEU A 171 4.26 -18.75 9.41
C LEU A 171 5.09 -17.87 8.45
N GLY A 172 4.91 -18.02 7.14
CA GLY A 172 5.58 -17.20 6.13
C GLY A 172 5.20 -15.72 6.22
N CYS A 173 3.90 -15.44 6.33
CA CYS A 173 3.39 -14.09 6.58
C CYS A 173 3.95 -13.51 7.90
N GLY A 174 3.97 -14.31 8.97
CA GLY A 174 4.52 -13.90 10.27
C GLY A 174 6.00 -13.54 10.20
N ILE A 175 6.82 -14.37 9.54
CA ILE A 175 8.25 -14.09 9.33
C ILE A 175 8.43 -12.84 8.46
N GLY A 176 7.67 -12.70 7.38
CA GLY A 176 7.76 -11.54 6.49
C GLY A 176 7.41 -10.23 7.20
N ILE A 177 6.30 -10.22 7.95
CA ILE A 177 5.82 -9.08 8.73
C ILE A 177 6.79 -8.76 9.88
N GLY A 178 7.23 -9.77 10.62
CA GLY A 178 8.22 -9.63 11.69
C GLY A 178 9.55 -9.07 11.18
N GLY A 179 10.01 -9.54 10.02
CA GLY A 179 11.21 -9.02 9.35
C GLY A 179 11.08 -7.55 8.94
N VAL A 180 9.90 -7.13 8.45
CA VAL A 180 9.64 -5.71 8.11
C VAL A 180 9.58 -4.85 9.36
N LEU A 181 8.98 -5.35 10.45
CA LEU A 181 8.96 -4.65 11.74
C LEU A 181 10.39 -4.50 12.28
N LEU A 182 11.18 -5.58 12.28
CA LEU A 182 12.57 -5.55 12.68
C LEU A 182 13.37 -4.55 11.84
N TYR A 183 13.26 -4.61 10.50
CA TYR A 183 13.88 -3.65 9.58
C TYR A 183 13.53 -2.18 9.93
N SER A 184 12.32 -1.94 10.43
CA SER A 184 11.84 -0.60 10.77
C SER A 184 12.46 -0.06 12.06
N VAL A 185 12.75 -0.91 13.04
CA VAL A 185 13.22 -0.51 14.38
C VAL A 185 14.70 -0.82 14.64
N ILE A 186 15.35 -1.62 13.79
CA ILE A 186 16.71 -2.13 14.04
C ILE A 186 17.75 -1.02 14.24
N ASP A 187 17.60 0.12 13.56
CA ASP A 187 18.52 1.25 13.70
C ASP A 187 18.39 1.95 15.06
N ASP A 188 17.23 1.84 15.73
CA ASP A 188 17.05 2.35 17.09
C ASP A 188 17.49 1.35 18.15
N LEU A 189 17.50 0.05 17.82
CA LEU A 189 17.92 -1.03 18.72
C LEU A 189 19.43 -1.27 18.75
N VAL A 190 20.13 -0.96 17.65
CA VAL A 190 21.58 -1.20 17.49
C VAL A 190 22.41 0.07 17.80
N LYS A 191 21.79 1.07 18.43
CA LYS A 191 22.48 2.28 18.94
C LYS A 191 23.44 1.97 20.08
#